data_AF-A0A3L7ZXK2-F1
#
_entry.id   AF-A0A3L7ZXK2-F1
#
_cell.length_a   1.000
_cell.length_b   1.000
_cell.length_c   1.000
_cell.angle_alpha   90.00
_cell.angle_beta   90.00
_cell.angle_gamma   90.00
#
_symmetry.space_group_name_H-M   'P 1'
#
loop_
_entity.id
_entity.type
_entity.pdbx_description
1 polymer ?
#
loop_
_entity_poly.entity_id
_entity_poly.type
_entity_poly.pdbx_seq_one_letter_code
_entity_poly.pdbx_strand_id
1 'polypeptide(L)'
;MKKTIEELAECFAVKNVPQIENMVYESDEASILDYITDKTIKFAKDILSHQWRSVEDELPEEGEWVIIYAGDDGIQTAVWNEHYQCWDDDEGDDVKYEKDVVTHWMSVPEPPSTDNFQP
;
A
#
# COMPACT_ATOMS: atom_id res chain seq x y z
N MET A 1 16.14 -1.12 8.66
CA MET A 1 14.93 -1.49 9.41
C MET A 1 13.77 -0.77 8.71
N LYS A 2 12.82 -1.51 8.13
CA LYS A 2 11.65 -0.92 7.46
C LYS A 2 10.75 -0.36 8.57
N LYS A 3 10.37 0.92 8.49
CA LYS A 3 9.50 1.54 9.49
C LYS A 3 8.09 0.97 9.40
N THR A 4 7.40 0.81 10.53
CA THR A 4 6.00 0.39 10.52
C THR A 4 5.08 1.54 10.05
N ILE A 5 3.83 1.23 9.72
CA ILE A 5 2.85 2.24 9.32
C ILE A 5 2.61 3.23 10.48
N GLU A 6 2.60 2.74 11.71
CA GLU A 6 2.43 3.53 12.93
C GLU A 6 3.59 4.51 13.12
N GLU A 7 4.84 4.05 12.93
CA GLU A 7 6.03 4.92 13.02
C GLU A 7 6.03 6.01 11.93
N LEU A 8 5.54 5.68 10.72
CA LEU A 8 5.36 6.65 9.64
C LEU A 8 4.27 7.67 9.97
N ALA A 9 3.16 7.23 10.59
CA ALA A 9 2.06 8.09 11.02
C ALA A 9 2.49 9.06 12.12
N GLU A 10 3.23 8.57 13.11
CA GLU A 10 3.81 9.41 14.15
C GLU A 10 4.77 10.45 13.57
N CYS A 11 5.69 10.03 12.68
CA CYS A 11 6.60 10.94 11.99
C CYS A 11 5.84 12.02 11.20
N PHE A 12 4.76 11.64 10.51
CA PHE A 12 3.93 12.57 9.76
C PHE A 12 3.23 13.58 10.69
N ALA A 13 2.65 13.12 11.80
CA ALA A 13 1.99 13.98 12.77
C ALA A 13 2.98 15.00 13.37
N VAL A 14 4.10 14.52 13.91
CA VAL A 14 5.15 15.36 14.52
C VAL A 14 5.65 16.45 13.55
N LYS A 15 5.77 16.11 12.26
CA LYS A 15 6.23 17.06 11.23
C LYS A 15 5.22 18.15 10.92
N ASN A 16 3.90 17.87 10.99
CA ASN A 16 2.87 18.79 10.54
C ASN A 16 2.20 19.58 11.68
N VAL A 17 2.23 19.08 12.92
CA VAL A 17 1.63 19.74 14.09
C VAL A 17 2.06 21.21 14.24
N PRO A 18 3.35 21.59 14.16
CA PRO A 18 3.75 22.99 14.35
C PRO A 18 3.14 23.94 13.31
N GLN A 19 2.99 23.48 12.06
CA GLN A 19 2.36 24.29 11.01
C GLN A 19 0.86 24.46 11.27
N ILE A 20 0.18 23.39 11.72
CA ILE A 20 -1.24 23.45 12.08
C ILE A 20 -1.45 24.40 13.26
N GLU A 21 -0.61 24.32 14.30
CA GLU A 21 -0.66 25.22 15.46
C GLU A 21 -0.51 26.69 15.06
N ASN A 22 0.41 27.02 14.15
CA ASN A 22 0.56 28.39 13.64
C ASN A 22 -0.67 28.85 12.85
N MET A 23 -1.22 27.97 12.00
CA MET A 23 -2.39 28.30 11.18
C MET A 23 -3.64 28.59 12.02
N VAL A 24 -3.81 27.96 13.19
CA VAL A 24 -4.93 28.23 14.10
C VAL A 24 -4.99 29.71 14.52
N TYR A 25 -3.85 30.40 14.59
CA TYR A 25 -3.80 31.82 14.94
C TYR A 25 -3.87 32.77 13.74
N GLU A 26 -3.50 32.29 12.55
CA GLU A 26 -3.21 33.13 11.38
C GLU A 26 -4.18 32.92 10.20
N SER A 27 -5.01 31.87 10.24
CA SER A 27 -5.86 31.44 9.11
C SER A 27 -7.31 31.22 9.54
N ASP A 28 -8.22 31.24 8.57
CA ASP A 28 -9.60 30.82 8.77
C ASP A 28 -9.72 29.28 8.82
N GLU A 29 -10.86 28.81 9.34
CA GLU A 29 -11.15 27.38 9.51
C GLU A 29 -11.08 26.58 8.20
N ALA A 30 -11.56 27.14 7.09
CA ALA A 30 -11.57 26.44 5.80
C ALA A 30 -10.15 26.22 5.28
N SER A 31 -9.27 27.22 5.44
CA SER A 31 -7.85 27.11 5.08
C SER A 31 -7.13 26.05 5.91
N ILE A 32 -7.44 25.94 7.20
CA ILE A 32 -6.88 24.90 8.08
C ILE A 32 -7.36 23.50 7.63
N LEU A 33 -8.65 23.37 7.34
CA LEU A 33 -9.23 22.10 6.90
C LEU A 33 -8.65 21.64 5.56
N ASP A 34 -8.47 22.54 4.59
CA ASP A 34 -7.88 22.21 3.29
C ASP A 34 -6.43 21.72 3.45
N TYR A 35 -5.64 22.41 4.27
CA TYR A 35 -4.26 21.99 4.58
C TYR A 35 -4.21 20.59 5.22
N ILE A 36 -5.02 20.34 6.25
CA ILE A 36 -5.08 19.03 6.92
C ILE A 36 -5.51 17.96 5.92
N THR A 37 -6.49 18.25 5.07
CA THR A 37 -7.02 17.30 4.07
C THR A 37 -5.94 16.94 3.05
N ASP A 38 -5.27 17.93 2.44
CA ASP A 38 -4.17 17.71 1.49
C ASP A 38 -3.07 16.84 2.10
N LYS A 39 -2.63 17.19 3.32
CA LYS A 39 -1.54 16.47 3.98
C LYS A 39 -1.94 15.04 4.32
N THR A 40 -3.17 14.83 4.80
CA THR A 40 -3.69 13.50 5.12
C THR A 40 -3.81 12.63 3.86
N ILE A 41 -4.33 13.18 2.76
CA ILE A 41 -4.42 12.47 1.47
C ILE A 41 -3.03 12.09 0.98
N LYS A 42 -2.06 13.02 1.04
CA LYS A 42 -0.68 12.75 0.64
C LYS A 42 -0.07 11.65 1.49
N PHE A 43 -0.26 11.71 2.80
CA PHE A 43 0.23 10.69 3.71
C PHE A 43 -0.39 9.30 3.46
N ALA A 44 -1.70 9.24 3.23
CA ALA A 44 -2.38 7.99 2.89
C ALA A 44 -1.82 7.38 1.61
N LYS A 45 -1.60 8.19 0.56
CA LYS A 45 -0.95 7.73 -0.68
C LYS A 45 0.46 7.22 -0.44
N ASP A 46 1.25 7.96 0.35
CA ASP A 46 2.61 7.56 0.68
C ASP A 46 2.60 6.22 1.44
N ILE A 47 1.77 6.03 2.48
CA ILE A 47 1.68 4.74 3.19
C ILE A 47 1.30 3.60 2.26
N LEU A 48 0.25 3.78 1.45
CA LEU A 48 -0.22 2.74 0.54
C LEU A 48 0.88 2.33 -0.45
N SER A 49 1.69 3.28 -0.91
CA SER A 49 2.85 2.97 -1.76
C SER A 49 3.93 2.16 -1.04
N HIS A 50 4.09 2.31 0.29
CA HIS A 50 5.07 1.55 1.07
C HIS A 50 4.66 0.08 1.32
N GLN A 51 3.41 -0.28 1.03
CA GLN A 51 2.94 -1.66 1.12
C GLN A 51 3.49 -2.53 -0.02
N TRP A 52 3.84 -1.91 -1.14
CA TRP A 52 4.51 -2.59 -2.24
C TRP A 52 5.93 -3.01 -1.84
N ARG A 53 6.28 -4.23 -2.21
CA ARG A 53 7.56 -4.89 -1.99
C ARG A 53 8.14 -5.23 -3.36
N SER A 54 9.40 -4.92 -3.57
CA SER A 54 10.10 -5.29 -4.81
C SER A 54 10.35 -6.79 -4.81
N VAL A 55 10.10 -7.46 -5.93
CA VAL A 55 10.43 -8.89 -6.10
C VAL A 55 11.94 -9.16 -6.05
N GLU A 56 12.76 -8.12 -6.24
CA GLU A 56 14.22 -8.20 -6.09
C GLU A 56 14.66 -8.23 -4.62
N ASP A 57 13.87 -7.62 -3.74
CA ASP A 57 14.15 -7.58 -2.30
C ASP A 57 13.62 -8.86 -1.61
N GLU A 58 12.37 -9.23 -1.92
CA GLU A 58 11.70 -10.39 -1.36
C GLU A 58 10.56 -10.86 -2.27
N LEU A 59 10.36 -12.17 -2.35
CA LEU A 59 9.19 -12.79 -2.95
C LEU A 59 8.19 -13.18 -1.84
N PRO A 60 6.89 -13.30 -2.14
CA PRO A 60 5.91 -13.79 -1.18
C PRO A 60 6.10 -15.30 -0.91
N GLU A 61 5.38 -15.82 0.07
CA GLU A 61 5.44 -17.26 0.38
C GLU A 61 4.84 -18.10 -0.77
N GLU A 62 5.35 -19.33 -0.95
CA GLU A 62 4.82 -20.26 -1.96
C GLU A 62 3.31 -20.49 -1.74
N GLY A 63 2.51 -20.28 -2.78
CA GLY A 63 1.06 -20.46 -2.70
C GLY A 63 0.31 -19.28 -2.07
N GLU A 64 0.98 -18.19 -1.67
CA GLU A 64 0.33 -17.01 -1.10
C GLU A 64 -0.35 -16.17 -2.20
N TRP A 65 -1.62 -15.82 -1.94
CA TRP A 65 -2.37 -14.89 -2.77
C TRP A 65 -1.92 -13.45 -2.53
N VAL A 66 -1.43 -12.81 -3.59
CA VAL A 66 -0.94 -11.43 -3.52
C VAL A 66 -1.50 -10.57 -4.66
N ILE A 67 -1.38 -9.25 -4.47
CA ILE A 67 -1.58 -8.27 -5.52
C ILE A 67 -0.21 -7.98 -6.14
N ILE A 68 -0.10 -8.09 -7.46
CA ILE A 68 1.12 -7.85 -8.24
C ILE A 68 1.00 -6.61 -9.11
N TYR A 69 2.14 -6.03 -9.47
CA TYR A 69 2.29 -5.02 -10.51
C TYR A 69 3.14 -5.58 -11.66
N ALA A 70 2.47 -5.86 -12.79
CA ALA A 70 3.02 -6.51 -13.99
C ALA A 70 3.29 -5.50 -15.12
N GLY A 71 3.93 -4.37 -14.80
CA GLY A 71 4.34 -3.38 -15.80
C GLY A 71 3.16 -2.84 -16.63
N ASP A 72 3.15 -3.20 -17.92
CA ASP A 72 2.15 -2.77 -18.90
C ASP A 72 0.74 -3.36 -18.64
N ASP A 73 0.67 -4.55 -18.01
CA ASP A 73 -0.59 -5.22 -17.67
C ASP A 73 -1.21 -4.71 -16.35
N GLY A 74 -0.50 -3.80 -15.68
CA GLY A 74 -0.99 -3.07 -14.51
C GLY A 74 -1.07 -3.92 -13.24
N ILE A 75 -2.11 -3.65 -12.43
CA ILE A 75 -2.30 -4.28 -11.12
C ILE A 75 -3.25 -5.46 -11.25
N GLN A 76 -2.82 -6.64 -10.78
CA GLN A 76 -3.58 -7.89 -10.84
C GLN A 76 -3.35 -8.74 -9.60
N THR A 77 -4.09 -9.85 -9.46
CA THR A 77 -3.80 -10.89 -8.47
C THR A 77 -3.05 -12.05 -9.11
N ALA A 78 -2.16 -12.67 -8.35
CA ALA A 78 -1.40 -13.85 -8.74
C ALA A 78 -0.88 -14.59 -7.51
N VAL A 79 -0.34 -15.79 -7.75
CA VAL A 79 0.33 -16.63 -6.75
C VAL A 79 1.77 -16.86 -7.19
N TRP A 80 2.73 -16.76 -6.25
CA TRP A 80 4.11 -17.12 -6.54
C TRP A 80 4.29 -18.64 -6.45
N ASN A 81 4.80 -19.22 -7.54
CA ASN A 81 5.14 -20.63 -7.64
C ASN A 81 6.66 -20.82 -7.53
N GLU A 82 7.15 -21.19 -6.35
CA GLU A 82 8.58 -21.40 -6.13
C GLU A 82 9.12 -22.59 -6.92
N HIS A 83 8.32 -23.63 -7.13
CA HIS A 83 8.75 -24.83 -7.86
C HIS A 83 9.08 -24.54 -9.33
N TYR A 84 8.20 -23.82 -10.02
CA TYR A 84 8.37 -23.47 -11.44
C TYR A 84 9.02 -22.09 -11.67
N GLN A 85 9.23 -21.32 -10.60
CA GLN A 85 9.77 -19.96 -10.65
C GLN A 85 8.93 -19.05 -11.54
N CYS A 86 7.61 -19.07 -11.38
CA CYS A 86 6.65 -18.29 -12.17
C CYS A 86 5.51 -17.75 -11.29
N TRP A 87 4.70 -16.89 -11.89
CA TRP A 87 3.46 -16.39 -11.30
C TRP A 87 2.28 -17.09 -11.94
N ASP A 88 1.47 -17.74 -11.13
CA ASP A 88 0.27 -18.45 -11.57
C ASP A 88 -0.98 -17.57 -11.37
N ASP A 89 -2.04 -17.88 -12.11
CA ASP A 89 -3.33 -17.22 -11.97
C ASP A 89 -4.20 -17.85 -10.87
N ASP A 90 -5.51 -17.56 -10.88
CA ASP A 90 -6.50 -18.06 -9.92
C ASP A 90 -6.85 -19.53 -10.03
N GLU A 91 -6.41 -20.18 -11.09
CA GLU A 91 -6.57 -21.61 -11.28
C GLU A 91 -5.35 -22.39 -10.74
N GLY A 92 -4.20 -21.72 -10.60
CA GLY A 92 -3.00 -22.25 -9.93
C GLY A 92 -2.30 -23.40 -10.67
N ASP A 93 -2.64 -23.60 -11.95
CA ASP A 93 -2.08 -24.63 -12.80
C ASP A 93 -1.50 -24.12 -14.14
N ASP A 94 -1.80 -22.87 -14.51
CA ASP A 94 -1.27 -22.20 -15.70
C ASP A 94 -0.32 -21.04 -15.34
N VAL A 95 0.81 -20.98 -16.06
CA VAL A 95 1.77 -19.87 -15.97
C VAL A 95 1.10 -18.61 -16.50
N LYS A 96 0.77 -17.68 -15.60
CA LYS A 96 0.22 -16.37 -15.95
C LYS A 96 1.30 -15.40 -16.39
N TYR A 97 2.38 -15.30 -15.59
CA TYR A 97 3.53 -14.46 -15.90
C TYR A 97 4.86 -15.18 -15.63
N GLU A 98 5.84 -14.91 -16.48
CA GLU A 98 7.24 -15.24 -16.21
C GLU A 98 7.75 -14.42 -15.01
N LYS A 99 8.80 -14.93 -14.35
CA LYS A 99 9.35 -14.36 -13.10
C LYS A 99 9.66 -12.87 -13.19
N ASP A 100 10.16 -12.41 -14.32
CA ASP A 100 10.73 -11.08 -14.56
C ASP A 100 9.70 -10.04 -15.03
N VAL A 101 8.47 -10.47 -15.33
CA VAL A 101 7.39 -9.55 -15.74
C VAL A 101 6.84 -8.76 -14.55
N VAL A 102 6.76 -9.41 -13.38
CA VAL A 102 6.27 -8.77 -12.15
C VAL A 102 7.41 -8.04 -11.46
N THR A 103 7.21 -6.77 -11.13
CA THR A 103 8.25 -5.96 -10.46
C THR A 103 7.99 -5.76 -8.97
N HIS A 104 6.73 -5.71 -8.56
CA HIS A 104 6.33 -5.46 -7.18
C HIS A 104 5.11 -6.29 -6.80
N TRP A 105 5.00 -6.58 -5.51
CA TRP A 105 3.83 -7.25 -4.93
C TRP A 105 3.45 -6.62 -3.58
N MET A 106 2.21 -6.84 -3.15
CA MET A 106 1.76 -6.56 -1.79
C MET A 106 0.74 -7.61 -1.34
N SER A 107 0.67 -7.88 -0.04
CA SER A 107 -0.34 -8.78 0.53
C SER A 107 -1.75 -8.26 0.24
N VAL A 108 -2.70 -9.17 0.04
CA VAL A 108 -4.11 -8.82 -0.09
C VAL A 108 -4.58 -8.18 1.24
N PRO A 109 -5.19 -6.98 1.21
CA PRO A 109 -5.70 -6.35 2.42
C PRO A 109 -6.75 -7.22 3.12
N GLU A 110 -6.83 -7.12 4.44
CA GLU A 110 -7.89 -7.81 5.19
C GLU A 110 -9.28 -7.37 4.68
N PRO A 111 -10.23 -8.32 4.56
CA PRO A 111 -11.60 -7.97 4.18
C PRO A 111 -12.21 -7.02 5.23
N PRO A 112 -13.14 -6.14 4.82
CA PRO A 112 -13.78 -5.21 5.75
C PRO A 112 -14.45 -5.96 6.90
N SER A 113 -14.19 -5.54 8.14
CA SER A 113 -14.91 -6.06 9.31
C SER A 113 -16.40 -5.71 9.20
N THR A 114 -17.27 -6.70 9.43
CA THR A 114 -18.73 -6.54 9.40
C THR A 114 -19.28 -5.59 10.48
N ASP A 115 -18.45 -5.18 11.44
CA ASP A 115 -18.87 -4.28 12.53
C ASP A 115 -19.08 -2.82 12.10
N ASN A 116 -18.60 -2.42 10.91
CA ASN A 116 -18.68 -1.03 10.42
C ASN A 116 -19.85 -0.75 9.47
N PHE A 117 -20.70 -1.74 9.19
CA PHE A 117 -21.92 -1.56 8.40
C PHE A 117 -23.16 -1.68 9.30
N GLN A 118 -23.35 -0.73 10.22
CA GLN A 118 -24.70 -0.43 10.70
C GLN A 118 -25.34 0.56 9.71
N PRO A 119 -26.52 0.23 9.14
CA PRO A 119 -27.23 1.10 8.19
C PRO A 119 -27.69 2.41 8.82
#